data_AF-E6SLB5-F1
#
_entry.id   AF-E6SLB5-F1
#
_cell.length_a   1.000
_cell.length_b   1.000
_cell.length_c   1.000
_cell.angle_alpha   90.00
_cell.angle_beta   90.00
_cell.angle_gamma   90.00
#
_symmetry.space_group_name_H-M   'P 1'
#
loop_
_entity.id
_entity.type
_entity.pdbx_description
1 polymer ?
#
loop_
_entity_poly.entity_id
_entity_poly.type
_entity_poly.pdbx_seq_one_letter_code
_entity_poly.pdbx_strand_id
1 'polypeptide(L)'
;MRAYDLIQKKRDGGTLTRQEIEWWVEGVARRTIPDEQVAAWAMAVFFRGMDARETADLTRAMAFSGGTVDLSDVPGIKVDKHSTGGVGDTTTLVLAPLVAAAGIPVAKLSGRGLGHTGGTLDKLESFPGFRVELGREAFTRQVREIGIAVAGQTADLVPADKRLYALRDVTATVDSIPLIAASIMSKKIAGGADAIVLDVKVGSGALMKTLDRALELARLMVDIGRQLDRRVVAVVTDMNQPLGRAVGNALEVREAILTLKGQGPAQLTELCLTLGGYMAWLGGKAPDPQAGRALVARHLQAGDGLAVLRRLVAAQGGDPRAVDDPDLLPQARYREVFTAPRPGYLVAMDARAVGTAAMVLGAGRTRKDDVIDLAAGLVMRKRLGERVEAGEPLVELHFNDPARLEAAREWLERAFTLAEEPAPVPPLIHAVVGADPRPAAAGHGPAAGAAAGGGGAGGAAARPHGEAGGSPAAAAASGALSGVPQAAAVGVGRKAGTGWETLHRLARAARESAVAPFSRYRVGAALETAGGRIYTGGNIENASFGLTMCAERVALFKALSEGERRFTRIVITADGPEPAFPCGACRQLLFEYAPGLEVWIDGQPAPQPIEALLPLGFRLER
;
A
#
# COMPACT_ATOMS: atom_id res chain seq x y z
N MET A 1 -7.43 33.28 -8.36
CA MET A 1 -7.28 31.85 -8.69
C MET A 1 -8.64 31.19 -8.56
N ARG A 2 -9.03 30.28 -9.46
CA ARG A 2 -10.30 29.53 -9.35
C ARG A 2 -10.00 28.04 -9.21
N ALA A 3 -10.75 27.35 -8.36
CA ALA A 3 -10.60 25.91 -8.18
C ALA A 3 -10.78 25.12 -9.49
N TYR A 4 -11.73 25.55 -10.33
CA TYR A 4 -11.96 24.98 -11.67
C TYR A 4 -10.68 24.94 -12.51
N ASP A 5 -9.91 26.03 -12.55
CA ASP A 5 -8.71 26.12 -13.39
C ASP A 5 -7.60 25.17 -12.88
N LEU A 6 -7.50 24.97 -11.56
CA LEU A 6 -6.55 24.03 -10.96
C LEU A 6 -6.93 22.57 -11.18
N ILE A 7 -8.23 22.25 -11.11
CA ILE A 7 -8.75 20.92 -11.46
C ILE A 7 -8.45 20.63 -12.93
N GLN A 8 -8.78 21.56 -13.83
CA GLN A 8 -8.53 21.43 -15.27
C GLN A 8 -7.04 21.19 -15.53
N LYS A 9 -6.18 22.03 -14.95
CA LYS A 9 -4.73 21.91 -15.09
C LYS A 9 -4.22 20.54 -14.65
N LYS A 10 -4.65 20.04 -13.48
CA LYS A 10 -4.23 18.72 -12.99
C LYS A 10 -4.81 17.59 -13.84
N ARG A 11 -6.07 17.66 -14.25
CA ARG A 11 -6.74 16.69 -15.14
C ARG A 11 -5.99 16.52 -16.47
N ASP A 12 -5.51 17.63 -17.03
CA ASP A 12 -4.80 17.68 -18.31
C ASP A 12 -3.31 17.30 -18.18
N GLY A 13 -2.87 16.86 -16.98
CA GLY A 13 -1.50 16.38 -16.73
C GLY A 13 -0.52 17.50 -16.36
N GLY A 14 -1.01 18.71 -16.12
CA GLY A 14 -0.19 19.84 -15.67
C GLY A 14 0.23 19.72 -14.20
N THR A 15 1.36 20.38 -13.91
CA THR A 15 1.90 20.53 -12.56
C THR A 15 1.37 21.82 -11.91
N LEU A 16 0.90 21.73 -10.67
CA LEU A 16 0.59 22.87 -9.83
C LEU A 16 1.87 23.49 -9.25
N THR A 17 1.90 24.82 -9.25
CA THR A 17 2.93 25.60 -8.56
C THR A 17 2.67 25.58 -7.05
N ARG A 18 3.70 25.88 -6.26
CA ARG A 18 3.59 26.01 -4.81
C ARG A 18 2.46 26.96 -4.37
N GLN A 19 2.36 28.13 -5.01
CA GLN A 19 1.31 29.11 -4.71
C GLN A 19 -0.10 28.58 -5.01
N GLU A 20 -0.25 27.80 -6.09
CA GLU A 20 -1.53 27.16 -6.41
C GLU A 20 -1.91 26.08 -5.39
N ILE A 21 -0.94 25.30 -4.92
CA ILE A 21 -1.13 24.27 -3.89
C ILE A 21 -1.48 24.92 -2.54
N GLU A 22 -0.76 25.96 -2.13
CA GLU A 22 -1.03 26.69 -0.89
C GLU A 22 -2.44 27.31 -0.90
N TRP A 23 -2.83 27.95 -2.00
CA TRP A 23 -4.19 28.48 -2.17
C TRP A 23 -5.25 27.38 -2.12
N TRP A 24 -5.00 26.23 -2.77
CA TRP A 24 -5.91 25.09 -2.77
C TRP A 24 -6.11 24.52 -1.36
N VAL A 25 -5.01 24.24 -0.65
CA VAL A 25 -5.05 23.66 0.69
C VAL A 25 -5.75 24.60 1.68
N GLU A 26 -5.49 25.91 1.60
CA GLU A 26 -6.17 26.89 2.43
C GLU A 26 -7.68 26.89 2.15
N GLY A 27 -8.08 26.80 0.89
CA GLY A 27 -9.49 26.72 0.51
C GLY A 27 -10.17 25.42 0.97
N VAL A 28 -9.44 24.31 0.98
CA VAL A 28 -9.90 23.04 1.57
C VAL A 28 -10.09 23.18 3.07
N ALA A 29 -9.10 23.73 3.79
CA ALA A 29 -9.16 23.93 5.24
C ALA A 29 -10.30 24.85 5.67
N ARG A 30 -10.46 25.99 4.99
CA ARG A 30 -11.49 27.01 5.31
C ARG A 30 -12.88 26.72 4.76
N ARG A 31 -13.08 25.61 4.05
CA ARG A 31 -14.36 25.27 3.40
C ARG A 31 -14.85 26.27 2.36
N THR A 32 -13.94 26.98 1.71
CA THR A 32 -14.29 27.90 0.60
C THR A 32 -14.32 27.19 -0.76
N ILE A 33 -13.67 26.03 -0.89
CA ILE A 33 -13.80 25.14 -2.05
C ILE A 33 -14.85 24.07 -1.73
N PRO A 34 -15.92 23.91 -2.53
CA PRO A 34 -16.95 22.87 -2.35
C PRO A 34 -16.41 21.43 -2.45
N ASP A 35 -17.09 20.49 -1.79
CA ASP A 35 -16.62 19.09 -1.70
C ASP A 35 -16.55 18.41 -3.08
N GLU A 36 -17.47 18.71 -3.99
CA GLU A 36 -17.48 18.20 -5.37
C GLU A 36 -16.22 18.62 -6.15
N GLN A 37 -15.69 19.82 -5.90
CA GLN A 37 -14.45 20.29 -6.51
C GLN A 37 -13.22 19.63 -5.89
N VAL A 38 -13.24 19.40 -4.57
CA VAL A 38 -12.18 18.67 -3.88
C VAL A 38 -12.12 17.22 -4.35
N ALA A 39 -13.27 16.56 -4.47
CA ALA A 39 -13.39 15.21 -5.01
C ALA A 39 -12.89 15.12 -6.46
N ALA A 40 -13.30 16.06 -7.33
CA ALA A 40 -12.84 16.11 -8.72
C ALA A 40 -11.32 16.28 -8.83
N TRP A 41 -10.72 17.13 -8.00
CA TRP A 41 -9.27 17.29 -7.95
C TRP A 41 -8.56 16.04 -7.42
N ALA A 42 -9.09 15.41 -6.36
CA ALA A 42 -8.53 14.17 -5.81
C ALA A 42 -8.52 13.06 -6.87
N MET A 43 -9.59 12.95 -7.67
CA MET A 43 -9.65 12.01 -8.79
C MET A 43 -8.68 12.38 -9.92
N ALA A 44 -8.51 13.67 -10.22
CA ALA A 44 -7.49 14.11 -11.18
C ALA A 44 -6.07 13.72 -10.72
N VAL A 45 -5.75 13.89 -9.43
CA VAL A 45 -4.49 13.43 -8.82
C VAL A 45 -4.38 11.91 -8.82
N PHE A 46 -5.48 11.17 -8.60
CA PHE A 46 -5.49 9.72 -8.67
C PHE A 46 -5.01 9.20 -10.04
N PHE A 47 -5.52 9.79 -11.13
CA PHE A 47 -5.14 9.36 -12.49
C PHE A 47 -3.82 9.94 -13.00
N ARG A 48 -3.47 11.18 -12.62
CA ARG A 48 -2.28 11.88 -13.15
C ARG A 48 -1.07 11.86 -12.23
N GLY A 49 -1.28 11.54 -10.96
CA GLY A 49 -0.25 11.64 -9.93
C GLY A 49 0.14 13.08 -9.62
N MET A 50 1.21 13.20 -8.85
CA MET A 50 1.92 14.43 -8.53
C MET A 50 3.41 14.11 -8.53
N ASP A 51 4.23 15.05 -8.98
CA ASP A 51 5.68 14.87 -8.83
C ASP A 51 6.15 15.08 -7.38
N ALA A 52 7.43 14.81 -7.14
CA ALA A 52 8.02 14.88 -5.81
C ALA A 52 7.94 16.29 -5.17
N ARG A 53 8.09 17.36 -5.97
CA ARG A 53 7.95 18.73 -5.48
C ARG A 53 6.49 19.03 -5.14
N GLU A 54 5.57 18.74 -6.06
CA GLU A 54 4.14 18.96 -5.81
C GLU A 54 3.67 18.25 -4.55
N THR A 55 4.11 17.01 -4.35
CA THR A 55 3.74 16.22 -3.16
C THR A 55 4.34 16.81 -1.88
N ALA A 56 5.59 17.28 -1.93
CA ALA A 56 6.23 17.95 -0.79
C ALA A 56 5.55 19.29 -0.45
N ASP A 57 5.22 20.10 -1.46
CA ASP A 57 4.48 21.36 -1.30
C ASP A 57 3.07 21.10 -0.72
N LEU A 58 2.36 20.08 -1.22
CA LEU A 58 1.07 19.66 -0.68
C LEU A 58 1.19 19.23 0.78
N THR A 59 2.20 18.43 1.10
CA THR A 59 2.47 17.97 2.47
C THR A 59 2.72 19.15 3.40
N ARG A 60 3.59 20.07 2.99
CA ARG A 60 3.94 21.28 3.74
C ARG A 60 2.69 22.13 3.98
N ALA A 61 1.96 22.46 2.93
CA ALA A 61 0.75 23.28 3.02
C ALA A 61 -0.28 22.62 3.96
N MET A 62 -0.49 21.31 3.87
CA MET A 62 -1.41 20.61 4.77
C MET A 62 -0.92 20.63 6.22
N ALA A 63 0.37 20.34 6.46
CA ALA A 63 0.95 20.30 7.80
C ALA A 63 0.76 21.62 8.56
N PHE A 64 0.83 22.75 7.84
CA PHE A 64 0.69 24.10 8.38
C PHE A 64 -0.69 24.73 8.15
N SER A 65 -1.69 23.94 7.73
CA SER A 65 -3.08 24.42 7.53
C SER A 65 -3.84 24.66 8.84
N GLY A 66 -3.25 24.32 9.99
CA GLY A 66 -3.83 24.48 11.32
C GLY A 66 -2.75 24.56 12.39
N GLY A 67 -3.08 24.21 13.64
CA GLY A 67 -2.10 24.23 14.73
C GLY A 67 -1.07 23.11 14.60
N THR A 68 0.18 23.35 15.02
CA THR A 68 1.24 22.33 15.10
C THR A 68 1.70 22.12 16.54
N VAL A 69 2.00 20.88 16.95
CA VAL A 69 2.49 20.59 18.30
C VAL A 69 3.95 21.07 18.43
N ASP A 70 4.21 21.93 19.42
CA ASP A 70 5.57 22.30 19.80
C ASP A 70 6.05 21.38 20.94
N LEU A 71 7.20 20.75 20.70
CA LEU A 71 7.87 19.83 21.61
C LEU A 71 9.29 20.32 21.95
N SER A 72 9.60 21.59 21.73
CA SER A 72 10.91 22.19 22.04
C SER A 72 11.30 22.04 23.52
N ASP A 73 10.32 22.09 24.43
CA ASP A 73 10.50 21.91 25.87
C ASP A 73 10.71 20.44 26.31
N VAL A 74 10.61 19.48 25.39
CA VAL A 74 10.88 18.06 25.67
C VAL A 74 12.36 17.79 25.38
N PRO A 75 13.16 17.36 26.38
CA PRO A 75 14.59 17.15 26.18
C PRO A 75 14.86 15.95 25.28
N GLY A 76 15.92 16.06 24.47
CA GLY A 76 16.36 15.00 23.56
C GLY A 76 15.65 15.03 22.20
N ILE A 77 15.88 13.99 21.41
CA ILE A 77 15.28 13.83 20.08
C ILE A 77 13.93 13.13 20.24
N LYS A 78 12.85 13.80 19.85
CA LYS A 78 11.50 13.25 19.89
C LYS A 78 11.28 12.37 18.66
N VAL A 79 10.86 11.13 18.89
CA VAL A 79 10.66 10.14 17.83
C VAL A 79 9.19 9.75 17.74
N ASP A 80 8.67 9.59 16.52
CA ASP A 80 7.36 8.99 16.25
C ASP A 80 7.51 7.78 15.31
N LYS A 81 6.56 6.85 15.38
CA LYS A 81 6.38 5.75 14.43
C LYS A 81 5.03 5.85 13.76
N HIS A 82 4.98 5.70 12.44
CA HIS A 82 3.71 5.55 11.72
C HIS A 82 3.66 4.24 10.96
N SER A 83 2.49 3.61 10.87
CA SER A 83 2.24 2.55 9.90
C SER A 83 1.24 3.04 8.86
N THR A 84 1.35 2.55 7.63
CA THR A 84 0.32 2.75 6.60
C THR A 84 -0.99 2.02 6.89
N GLY A 85 -1.05 1.20 7.95
CA GLY A 85 -2.22 0.43 8.35
C GLY A 85 -2.11 -1.05 7.94
N GLY A 86 -2.67 -1.93 8.76
CA GLY A 86 -2.65 -3.38 8.58
C GLY A 86 -3.59 -4.09 9.55
N VAL A 87 -3.54 -5.43 9.52
CA VAL A 87 -4.40 -6.32 10.30
C VAL A 87 -3.57 -6.99 11.39
N GLY A 88 -4.06 -6.96 12.64
CA GLY A 88 -3.29 -7.43 13.79
C GLY A 88 -2.00 -6.63 14.03
N ASP A 89 -1.95 -5.37 13.58
CA ASP A 89 -0.77 -4.50 13.78
C ASP A 89 -0.74 -3.95 15.22
N THR A 90 -0.31 -4.82 16.14
CA THR A 90 -0.15 -4.56 17.58
C THR A 90 1.10 -3.70 17.87
N THR A 91 1.95 -3.46 16.88
CA THR A 91 3.31 -2.91 17.01
C THR A 91 3.42 -1.72 17.97
N THR A 92 2.54 -0.71 17.84
CA THR A 92 2.65 0.51 18.66
C THR A 92 2.61 0.22 20.17
N LEU A 93 1.74 -0.70 20.61
CA LEU A 93 1.52 -0.97 22.02
C LEU A 93 2.73 -1.64 22.68
N VAL A 94 3.61 -2.25 21.88
CA VAL A 94 4.87 -2.88 22.32
C VAL A 94 6.05 -1.94 22.09
N LEU A 95 6.18 -1.42 20.87
CA LEU A 95 7.30 -0.60 20.42
C LEU A 95 7.43 0.71 21.20
N ALA A 96 6.33 1.46 21.37
CA ALA A 96 6.40 2.78 21.99
C ALA A 96 6.86 2.70 23.45
N PRO A 97 6.32 1.81 24.31
CA PRO A 97 6.83 1.63 25.67
C PRO A 97 8.29 1.18 25.73
N LEU A 98 8.73 0.28 24.83
CA LEU A 98 10.13 -0.17 24.80
C LEU A 98 11.12 0.93 24.42
N VAL A 99 10.76 1.76 23.43
CA VAL A 99 11.59 2.89 23.00
C VAL A 99 11.65 3.96 24.09
N ALA A 100 10.53 4.24 24.75
CA ALA A 100 10.51 5.15 25.90
C ALA A 100 11.30 4.59 27.11
N ALA A 101 11.29 3.27 27.34
CA ALA A 101 12.13 2.62 28.34
C ALA A 101 13.63 2.81 28.05
N ALA A 102 14.01 2.85 26.78
CA ALA A 102 15.37 3.20 26.33
C ALA A 102 15.73 4.70 26.45
N GLY A 103 14.88 5.50 27.11
CA GLY A 103 15.13 6.91 27.38
C GLY A 103 14.96 7.81 26.15
N ILE A 104 14.13 7.41 25.19
CA ILE A 104 13.84 8.15 23.96
C ILE A 104 12.42 8.72 24.07
N PRO A 105 12.21 10.05 23.98
CA PRO A 105 10.88 10.63 24.04
C PRO A 105 10.01 10.19 22.85
N VAL A 106 8.90 9.51 23.15
CA VAL A 106 7.93 9.06 22.14
C VAL A 106 6.68 9.93 22.17
N ALA A 107 6.59 10.86 21.23
CA ALA A 107 5.44 11.73 21.04
C ALA A 107 4.59 11.23 19.88
N LYS A 108 3.62 10.35 20.17
CA LYS A 108 2.87 9.65 19.13
C LYS A 108 1.44 10.15 19.02
N LEU A 109 1.11 10.65 17.83
CA LEU A 109 -0.27 10.88 17.41
C LEU A 109 -0.74 9.72 16.54
N SER A 110 -1.84 9.09 16.94
CA SER A 110 -2.42 7.93 16.27
C SER A 110 -3.84 8.22 15.74
N GLY A 111 -4.36 7.26 14.98
CA GLY A 111 -5.71 7.28 14.43
C GLY A 111 -6.57 6.14 14.96
N ARG A 112 -7.87 6.28 14.75
CA ARG A 112 -8.86 5.20 14.89
C ARG A 112 -8.88 4.33 13.63
N GLY A 113 -9.39 3.12 13.76
CA GLY A 113 -9.54 2.16 12.66
C GLY A 113 -10.72 2.54 11.77
N LEU A 114 -10.58 2.23 10.48
CA LEU A 114 -11.63 2.40 9.48
C LEU A 114 -11.53 1.26 8.45
N GLY A 115 -12.68 0.66 8.13
CA GLY A 115 -12.73 -0.54 7.30
C GLY A 115 -12.03 -1.74 7.97
N HIS A 116 -11.25 -2.47 7.18
CA HIS A 116 -10.62 -3.73 7.60
C HIS A 116 -9.39 -3.57 8.50
N THR A 117 -8.82 -2.37 8.60
CA THR A 117 -7.62 -2.12 9.43
C THR A 117 -7.99 -1.58 10.81
N GLY A 118 -7.44 -2.19 11.86
CA GLY A 118 -7.66 -1.77 13.24
C GLY A 118 -6.94 -0.46 13.60
N GLY A 119 -7.48 0.28 14.57
CA GLY A 119 -6.90 1.53 15.07
C GLY A 119 -6.15 1.36 16.38
N THR A 120 -5.00 2.01 16.55
CA THR A 120 -4.29 1.96 17.84
C THR A 120 -5.10 2.59 18.97
N LEU A 121 -5.85 3.66 18.68
CA LEU A 121 -6.65 4.34 19.71
C LEU A 121 -7.78 3.46 20.20
N ASP A 122 -8.47 2.75 19.31
CA ASP A 122 -9.54 1.82 19.67
C ASP A 122 -8.99 0.65 20.52
N LYS A 123 -7.79 0.16 20.21
CA LYS A 123 -7.08 -0.82 21.05
C LYS A 123 -6.83 -0.28 22.46
N LEU A 124 -6.28 0.93 22.59
CA LEU A 124 -5.97 1.53 23.89
C LEU A 124 -7.21 1.81 24.75
N GLU A 125 -8.35 2.12 24.13
CA GLU A 125 -9.65 2.25 24.83
C GLU A 125 -10.15 0.93 25.44
N SER A 126 -9.52 -0.20 25.13
CA SER A 126 -9.78 -1.47 25.83
C SER A 126 -9.26 -1.46 27.27
N PHE A 127 -8.36 -0.55 27.64
CA PHE A 127 -8.04 -0.29 29.04
C PHE A 127 -9.19 0.51 29.67
N PRO A 128 -9.88 0.00 30.70
CA PRO A 128 -11.00 0.71 31.32
C PRO A 128 -10.60 2.12 31.79
N GLY A 129 -11.30 3.15 31.32
CA GLY A 129 -11.04 4.55 31.68
C GLY A 129 -9.97 5.28 30.86
N PHE A 130 -9.30 4.60 29.93
CA PHE A 130 -8.23 5.20 29.14
C PHE A 130 -8.74 6.31 28.22
N ARG A 131 -8.11 7.50 28.31
CA ARG A 131 -8.46 8.65 27.48
C ARG A 131 -7.47 8.79 26.33
N VAL A 132 -7.99 8.78 25.11
CA VAL A 132 -7.18 8.97 23.90
C VAL A 132 -7.06 10.44 23.48
N GLU A 133 -7.89 11.32 24.02
CA GLU A 133 -7.85 12.75 23.73
C GLU A 133 -7.07 13.49 24.82
N LEU A 134 -5.98 14.15 24.43
CA LEU A 134 -5.19 15.01 25.28
C LEU A 134 -5.11 16.41 24.68
N GLY A 135 -5.29 17.43 25.53
CA GLY A 135 -4.93 18.80 25.16
C GLY A 135 -3.42 18.91 24.94
N ARG A 136 -3.00 19.88 24.12
CA ARG A 136 -1.59 20.07 23.73
C ARG A 136 -0.63 20.12 24.93
N GLU A 137 -0.96 20.95 25.93
CA GLU A 137 -0.12 21.09 27.14
C GLU A 137 -0.01 19.77 27.92
N ALA A 138 -1.11 19.03 28.05
CA ALA A 138 -1.13 17.74 28.73
C ALA A 138 -0.31 16.70 27.96
N PHE A 139 -0.40 16.70 26.62
CA PHE A 139 0.40 15.84 25.75
C PHE A 139 1.90 16.14 25.90
N THR A 140 2.33 17.39 25.71
CA THR A 140 3.75 17.80 25.84
C THR A 140 4.29 17.52 27.24
N ARG A 141 3.52 17.85 28.29
CA ARG A 141 3.90 17.58 29.68
C ARG A 141 4.11 16.09 29.94
N GLN A 142 3.20 15.24 29.45
CA GLN A 142 3.31 13.80 29.64
C GLN A 142 4.54 13.23 28.92
N VAL A 143 4.80 13.62 27.67
CA VAL A 143 6.02 13.19 26.97
C VAL A 143 7.26 13.62 27.75
N ARG A 144 7.30 14.84 28.29
CA ARG A 144 8.41 15.34 29.11
C ARG A 144 8.61 14.56 30.40
N GLU A 145 7.53 14.21 31.10
CA GLU A 145 7.60 13.63 32.45
C GLU A 145 7.75 12.11 32.45
N ILE A 146 7.07 11.40 31.55
CA ILE A 146 7.07 9.92 31.50
C ILE A 146 7.77 9.35 30.26
N GLY A 147 8.19 10.20 29.32
CA GLY A 147 8.90 9.81 28.10
C GLY A 147 7.99 9.32 26.96
N ILE A 148 6.66 9.27 27.16
CA ILE A 148 5.72 8.71 26.19
C ILE A 148 4.35 9.37 26.29
N ALA A 149 3.70 9.60 25.15
CA ALA A 149 2.27 9.81 25.06
C ALA A 149 1.74 9.21 23.74
N VAL A 150 0.56 8.59 23.79
CA VAL A 150 -0.14 8.09 22.60
C VAL A 150 -1.55 8.65 22.60
N ALA A 151 -1.79 9.64 21.76
CA ALA A 151 -3.05 10.38 21.73
C ALA A 151 -3.63 10.46 20.31
N GLY A 152 -4.92 10.79 20.23
CA GLY A 152 -5.60 11.17 19.00
C GLY A 152 -5.17 12.54 18.50
N GLN A 153 -5.48 12.80 17.24
CA GLN A 153 -5.26 14.10 16.63
C GLN A 153 -6.32 15.09 17.13
N THR A 154 -5.91 16.26 17.61
CA THR A 154 -6.84 17.34 17.99
C THR A 154 -7.57 17.85 16.75
N ALA A 155 -8.77 18.43 16.93
CA ALA A 155 -9.58 18.93 15.82
C ALA A 155 -8.86 19.96 14.92
N ASP A 156 -7.96 20.75 15.51
CA ASP A 156 -7.24 21.84 14.85
C ASP A 156 -5.93 21.41 14.17
N LEU A 157 -5.56 20.13 14.28
CA LEU A 157 -4.31 19.61 13.71
C LEU A 157 -4.55 19.16 12.28
N VAL A 158 -3.90 19.82 11.31
CA VAL A 158 -3.97 19.50 9.86
C VAL A 158 -5.42 19.43 9.33
N PRO A 159 -6.24 20.49 9.47
CA PRO A 159 -7.66 20.48 9.09
C PRO A 159 -7.89 20.20 7.60
N ALA A 160 -6.97 20.59 6.72
CA ALA A 160 -7.05 20.27 5.30
C ALA A 160 -7.01 18.76 5.03
N ASP A 161 -6.10 18.03 5.68
CA ASP A 161 -5.99 16.58 5.54
C ASP A 161 -7.24 15.89 6.07
N LYS A 162 -7.77 16.31 7.22
CA LYS A 162 -8.98 15.73 7.81
C LYS A 162 -10.16 15.78 6.83
N ARG A 163 -10.35 16.92 6.15
CA ARG A 163 -11.40 17.07 5.13
C ARG A 163 -11.09 16.26 3.87
N LEU A 164 -9.87 16.37 3.35
CA LEU A 164 -9.46 15.65 2.14
C LEU A 164 -9.55 14.13 2.32
N TYR A 165 -9.13 13.59 3.46
CA TYR A 165 -9.21 12.17 3.78
C TYR A 165 -10.66 11.69 3.86
N ALA A 166 -11.55 12.43 4.52
CA ALA A 166 -12.97 12.09 4.59
C ALA A 166 -13.61 12.00 3.19
N LEU A 167 -13.23 12.89 2.28
CA LEU A 167 -13.70 12.84 0.89
C LEU A 167 -13.06 11.69 0.11
N ARG A 168 -11.76 11.43 0.31
CA ARG A 168 -11.06 10.32 -0.35
C ARG A 168 -11.67 8.96 -0.05
N ASP A 169 -12.08 8.77 1.20
CA ASP A 169 -12.72 7.55 1.70
C ASP A 169 -14.02 7.22 0.97
N VAL A 170 -14.85 8.24 0.66
CA VAL A 170 -16.14 8.07 -0.02
C VAL A 170 -16.10 8.26 -1.53
N THR A 171 -14.91 8.54 -2.10
CA THR A 171 -14.74 8.78 -3.56
C THR A 171 -13.78 7.79 -4.22
N ALA A 172 -13.36 6.74 -3.51
CA ALA A 172 -12.39 5.76 -3.99
C ALA A 172 -11.07 6.40 -4.49
N THR A 173 -10.56 7.40 -3.75
CA THR A 173 -9.29 8.08 -4.05
C THR A 173 -8.28 7.96 -2.90
N VAL A 174 -8.46 6.97 -2.02
CA VAL A 174 -7.54 6.68 -0.91
C VAL A 174 -6.21 6.16 -1.45
N ASP A 175 -6.23 5.25 -2.41
CA ASP A 175 -5.13 4.47 -2.98
C ASP A 175 -4.26 5.24 -3.99
N SER A 176 -4.07 6.55 -3.76
CA SER A 176 -3.14 7.41 -4.50
C SER A 176 -1.87 7.67 -3.69
N ILE A 177 -0.71 7.20 -4.17
CA ILE A 177 0.59 7.38 -3.50
C ILE A 177 0.87 8.83 -3.06
N PRO A 178 0.75 9.87 -3.91
CA PRO A 178 1.02 11.24 -3.49
C PRO A 178 0.05 11.70 -2.38
N LEU A 179 -1.24 11.34 -2.48
CA LEU A 179 -2.21 11.71 -1.44
C LEU A 179 -1.99 10.95 -0.13
N ILE A 180 -1.57 9.68 -0.19
CA ILE A 180 -1.21 8.88 0.99
C ILE A 180 0.03 9.48 1.66
N ALA A 181 1.10 9.72 0.89
CA ALA A 181 2.34 10.27 1.39
C ALA A 181 2.11 11.64 2.04
N ALA A 182 1.40 12.54 1.36
CA ALA A 182 1.12 13.87 1.87
C ALA A 182 0.21 13.83 3.10
N SER A 183 -0.80 12.96 3.11
CA SER A 183 -1.68 12.76 4.27
C SER A 183 -0.91 12.27 5.49
N ILE A 184 -0.12 11.20 5.35
CA ILE A 184 0.65 10.64 6.47
C ILE A 184 1.67 11.65 6.98
N MET A 185 2.50 12.18 6.08
CA MET A 185 3.63 13.03 6.46
C MET A 185 3.18 14.37 7.04
N SER A 186 2.10 14.98 6.54
CA SER A 186 1.60 16.26 7.07
C SER A 186 1.24 16.15 8.55
N LYS A 187 0.55 15.08 8.95
CA LYS A 187 0.23 14.77 10.36
C LYS A 187 1.47 14.51 11.20
N LYS A 188 2.45 13.79 10.67
CA LYS A 188 3.69 13.50 11.39
C LYS A 188 4.54 14.75 11.63
N ILE A 189 4.62 15.61 10.62
CA ILE A 189 5.36 16.88 10.69
C ILE A 189 4.67 17.85 11.65
N ALA A 190 3.35 17.98 11.56
CA ALA A 190 2.57 18.81 12.47
C ALA A 190 2.58 18.29 13.92
N GLY A 191 2.88 17.00 14.13
CA GLY A 191 3.03 16.39 15.45
C GLY A 191 4.33 16.73 16.19
N GLY A 192 5.26 17.46 15.56
CA GLY A 192 6.44 18.01 16.23
C GLY A 192 7.61 17.06 16.47
N ALA A 193 7.53 15.81 16.01
CA ALA A 193 8.64 14.85 16.13
C ALA A 193 9.83 15.27 15.26
N ASP A 194 11.06 15.06 15.75
CA ASP A 194 12.30 15.36 15.03
C ASP A 194 12.69 14.22 14.08
N ALA A 195 12.34 12.99 14.47
CA ALA A 195 12.61 11.78 13.71
C ALA A 195 11.38 10.89 13.61
N ILE A 196 11.22 10.23 12.47
CA ILE A 196 10.03 9.43 12.14
C ILE A 196 10.50 8.09 11.56
N VAL A 197 10.02 7.00 12.14
CA VAL A 197 10.13 5.67 11.54
C VAL A 197 8.79 5.30 10.90
N LEU A 198 8.81 4.96 9.62
CA LEU A 198 7.64 4.57 8.85
C LEU A 198 7.65 3.06 8.64
N ASP A 199 6.50 2.43 8.84
CA ASP A 199 6.26 1.01 8.66
C ASP A 199 5.26 0.83 7.53
N VAL A 200 5.81 0.67 6.32
CA VAL A 200 5.06 0.63 5.07
C VAL A 200 4.68 -0.81 4.78
N LYS A 201 3.41 -1.12 4.96
CA LYS A 201 2.90 -2.48 4.76
C LYS A 201 2.83 -2.81 3.26
N VAL A 202 3.15 -4.06 2.92
CA VAL A 202 2.94 -4.64 1.59
C VAL A 202 2.19 -5.97 1.68
N GLY A 203 1.24 -6.21 0.77
CA GLY A 203 0.54 -7.48 0.65
C GLY A 203 -0.99 -7.39 0.72
N SER A 204 -1.65 -8.53 0.89
CA SER A 204 -3.12 -8.67 0.83
C SER A 204 -3.86 -7.75 1.82
N GLY A 205 -3.36 -7.58 3.04
CA GLY A 205 -3.91 -6.71 4.08
C GLY A 205 -3.35 -5.29 4.13
N ALA A 206 -2.47 -4.92 3.19
CA ALA A 206 -1.89 -3.58 3.12
C ALA A 206 -2.63 -2.66 2.16
N LEU A 207 -2.41 -1.36 2.27
CA LEU A 207 -2.84 -0.39 1.26
C LEU A 207 -2.09 -0.61 -0.07
N MET A 208 -0.78 -0.87 0.00
CA MET A 208 0.05 -1.18 -1.16
C MET A 208 0.12 -2.69 -1.38
N LYS A 209 -0.36 -3.17 -2.54
CA LYS A 209 -0.44 -4.61 -2.83
C LYS A 209 0.87 -5.21 -3.34
N THR A 210 1.71 -4.40 -4.00
CA THR A 210 2.97 -4.84 -4.60
C THR A 210 4.16 -4.18 -3.93
N LEU A 211 5.30 -4.87 -3.94
CA LEU A 211 6.55 -4.39 -3.35
C LEU A 211 7.03 -3.10 -4.02
N ASP A 212 6.93 -2.99 -5.34
CA ASP A 212 7.37 -1.80 -6.07
C ASP A 212 6.59 -0.54 -5.66
N ARG A 213 5.27 -0.66 -5.49
CA ARG A 213 4.42 0.45 -5.04
C ARG A 213 4.68 0.80 -3.58
N ALA A 214 4.93 -0.19 -2.72
CA ALA A 214 5.34 0.05 -1.34
C ALA A 214 6.70 0.76 -1.25
N LEU A 215 7.67 0.38 -2.10
CA LEU A 215 8.97 1.04 -2.20
C LEU A 215 8.86 2.47 -2.74
N GLU A 216 8.01 2.70 -3.75
CA GLU A 216 7.71 4.03 -4.28
C GLU A 216 7.16 4.94 -3.18
N LEU A 217 6.16 4.47 -2.44
CA LEU A 217 5.57 5.20 -1.31
C LEU A 217 6.61 5.46 -0.19
N ALA A 218 7.42 4.45 0.15
CA ALA A 218 8.46 4.58 1.16
C ALA A 218 9.51 5.65 0.80
N ARG A 219 10.02 5.62 -0.45
CA ARG A 219 10.98 6.61 -0.97
C ARG A 219 10.39 8.01 -0.95
N LEU A 220 9.17 8.18 -1.44
CA LEU A 220 8.49 9.47 -1.47
C LEU A 220 8.32 10.07 -0.07
N MET A 221 7.90 9.27 0.92
CA MET A 221 7.76 9.76 2.30
C MET A 221 9.10 10.11 2.95
N VAL A 222 10.17 9.33 2.68
CA VAL A 222 11.53 9.66 3.12
C VAL A 222 12.01 10.97 2.51
N ASP A 223 11.78 11.18 1.20
CA ASP A 223 12.19 12.39 0.50
C ASP A 223 11.40 13.63 0.95
N ILE A 224 10.10 13.50 1.22
CA ILE A 224 9.29 14.56 1.84
C ILE A 224 9.87 14.93 3.22
N GLY A 225 10.22 13.94 4.03
CA GLY A 225 10.87 14.18 5.32
C GLY A 225 12.17 14.97 5.17
N ARG A 226 13.01 14.61 4.21
CA ARG A 226 14.27 15.30 3.90
C ARG A 226 14.06 16.76 3.50
N GLN A 227 13.05 17.05 2.67
CA GLN A 227 12.72 18.42 2.23
C GLN A 227 12.13 19.30 3.33
N LEU A 228 11.64 18.69 4.41
CA LEU A 228 11.00 19.36 5.54
C LEU A 228 11.80 19.22 6.84
N ASP A 229 13.11 18.98 6.71
CA ASP A 229 14.08 18.91 7.81
C ASP A 229 13.67 17.91 8.91
N ARG A 230 13.23 16.71 8.49
CA ARG A 230 12.93 15.58 9.37
C ARG A 230 13.79 14.37 9.01
N ARG A 231 14.26 13.67 10.04
CA ARG A 231 14.99 12.41 9.84
C ARG A 231 13.99 11.27 9.71
N VAL A 232 13.93 10.65 8.54
CA VAL A 232 12.92 9.64 8.23
C VAL A 232 13.58 8.37 7.72
N VAL A 233 13.18 7.24 8.29
CA VAL A 233 13.49 5.89 7.80
C VAL A 233 12.17 5.17 7.54
N ALA A 234 12.07 4.48 6.42
CA ALA A 234 10.93 3.62 6.13
C ALA A 234 11.37 2.15 6.06
N VAL A 235 10.65 1.28 6.76
CA VAL A 235 10.81 -0.17 6.71
C VAL A 235 9.59 -0.73 5.98
N VAL A 236 9.81 -1.48 4.90
CA VAL A 236 8.74 -2.14 4.13
C VAL A 236 8.52 -3.53 4.71
N THR A 237 7.32 -3.80 5.20
CA THR A 237 7.02 -5.01 6.00
C THR A 237 5.82 -5.79 5.47
N ASP A 238 5.85 -7.10 5.66
CA ASP A 238 4.80 -8.01 5.21
C ASP A 238 3.45 -7.76 5.91
N MET A 239 2.38 -7.93 5.14
CA MET A 239 0.99 -7.91 5.59
C MET A 239 0.16 -8.87 4.72
N ASN A 240 0.76 -9.98 4.29
CA ASN A 240 0.03 -11.08 3.64
C ASN A 240 -0.64 -12.01 4.65
N GLN A 241 -0.38 -11.83 5.94
CA GLN A 241 -1.11 -12.43 7.05
C GLN A 241 -1.16 -11.39 8.19
N PRO A 242 -2.04 -11.51 9.19
CA PRO A 242 -1.96 -10.69 10.39
C PRO A 242 -0.55 -10.75 11.00
N LEU A 243 -0.04 -9.60 11.46
CA LEU A 243 1.33 -9.52 12.02
C LEU A 243 1.46 -10.37 13.29
N GLY A 244 0.51 -10.19 14.21
CA GLY A 244 0.36 -10.99 15.41
C GLY A 244 -0.48 -12.25 15.18
N ARG A 245 -0.92 -12.85 16.28
CA ARG A 245 -1.98 -13.86 16.29
C ARG A 245 -3.34 -13.21 16.58
N ALA A 246 -3.39 -12.12 17.33
CA ALA A 246 -4.62 -11.42 17.64
C ALA A 246 -5.01 -10.41 16.55
N VAL A 247 -6.30 -10.33 16.23
CA VAL A 247 -6.90 -9.27 15.40
C VAL A 247 -8.14 -8.75 16.13
N GLY A 248 -8.14 -7.47 16.51
CA GLY A 248 -9.23 -6.85 17.26
C GLY A 248 -8.75 -5.70 18.13
N ASN A 249 -9.31 -5.57 19.33
CA ASN A 249 -8.94 -4.50 20.26
C ASN A 249 -8.35 -5.08 21.55
N ALA A 250 -9.17 -5.58 22.48
CA ALA A 250 -8.71 -6.15 23.75
C ALA A 250 -7.78 -7.36 23.54
N LEU A 251 -8.04 -8.17 22.52
CA LEU A 251 -7.18 -9.30 22.13
C LEU A 251 -5.76 -8.85 21.74
N GLU A 252 -5.65 -7.74 20.99
CA GLU A 252 -4.35 -7.18 20.60
C GLU A 252 -3.65 -6.50 21.78
N VAL A 253 -4.38 -5.86 22.70
CA VAL A 253 -3.82 -5.35 23.96
C VAL A 253 -3.23 -6.49 24.80
N ARG A 254 -3.95 -7.61 24.93
CA ARG A 254 -3.46 -8.80 25.62
C ARG A 254 -2.19 -9.33 24.96
N GLU A 255 -2.17 -9.42 23.63
CA GLU A 255 -0.98 -9.84 22.88
C GLU A 255 0.20 -8.88 23.09
N ALA A 256 -0.03 -7.57 23.15
CA ALA A 256 1.01 -6.59 23.44
C ALA A 256 1.61 -6.80 24.84
N ILE A 257 0.77 -7.02 25.85
CA ILE A 257 1.20 -7.31 27.23
C ILE A 257 2.04 -8.59 27.28
N LEU A 258 1.56 -9.67 26.65
CA LEU A 258 2.30 -10.93 26.56
C LEU A 258 3.64 -10.75 25.85
N THR A 259 3.67 -9.94 24.79
CA THR A 259 4.91 -9.61 24.08
C THR A 259 5.89 -8.88 24.98
N LEU A 260 5.44 -7.86 25.73
CA LEU A 260 6.27 -7.14 26.70
C LEU A 260 6.73 -8.01 27.89
N LYS A 261 6.04 -9.13 28.17
CA LYS A 261 6.45 -10.19 29.10
C LYS A 261 7.39 -11.23 28.47
N GLY A 262 7.78 -11.07 27.21
CA GLY A 262 8.64 -12.02 26.47
C GLY A 262 7.91 -13.27 25.96
N GLN A 263 6.58 -13.28 25.98
CA GLN A 263 5.72 -14.43 25.65
C GLN A 263 4.86 -14.19 24.39
N GLY A 264 5.22 -13.18 23.59
CA GLY A 264 4.47 -12.77 22.39
C GLY A 264 4.84 -13.55 21.12
N PRO A 265 4.10 -13.30 20.03
CA PRO A 265 4.43 -13.87 18.72
C PRO A 265 5.80 -13.40 18.22
N ALA A 266 6.60 -14.34 17.70
CA ALA A 266 7.97 -14.05 17.24
C ALA A 266 8.04 -12.94 16.18
N GLN A 267 7.12 -12.89 15.22
CA GLN A 267 7.11 -11.84 14.18
C GLN A 267 6.79 -10.44 14.74
N LEU A 268 5.86 -10.33 15.70
CA LEU A 268 5.56 -9.06 16.37
C LEU A 268 6.78 -8.57 17.16
N THR A 269 7.42 -9.45 17.93
CA THR A 269 8.66 -9.16 18.65
C THR A 269 9.75 -8.70 17.69
N GLU A 270 10.00 -9.46 16.63
CA GLU A 270 11.03 -9.18 15.62
C GLU A 270 10.84 -7.80 14.96
N LEU A 271 9.59 -7.47 14.59
CA LEU A 271 9.28 -6.17 14.02
C LEU A 271 9.49 -5.04 15.02
N CYS A 272 9.04 -5.21 16.27
CA CYS A 272 9.22 -4.21 17.32
C CYS A 272 10.71 -3.96 17.62
N LEU A 273 11.54 -5.00 17.67
CA LEU A 273 12.98 -4.86 17.89
C LEU A 273 13.66 -4.17 16.70
N THR A 274 13.27 -4.51 15.47
CA THR A 274 13.80 -3.86 14.25
C THR A 274 13.45 -2.37 14.22
N LEU A 275 12.17 -2.02 14.33
CA LEU A 275 11.74 -0.63 14.32
C LEU A 275 12.32 0.15 15.51
N GLY A 276 12.38 -0.49 16.68
CA GLY A 276 13.01 0.07 17.88
C GLY A 276 14.48 0.37 17.68
N GLY A 277 15.21 -0.46 16.92
CA GLY A 277 16.60 -0.19 16.56
C GLY A 277 16.78 1.08 15.74
N TYR A 278 15.93 1.28 14.73
CA TYR A 278 15.92 2.53 13.96
C TYR A 278 15.49 3.72 14.81
N MET A 279 14.49 3.57 15.68
CA MET A 279 14.07 4.65 16.59
C MET A 279 15.18 5.02 17.59
N ALA A 280 15.95 4.05 18.09
CA ALA A 280 17.07 4.29 19.00
C ALA A 280 18.26 4.97 18.31
N TRP A 281 18.57 4.55 17.09
CA TRP A 281 19.58 5.21 16.27
C TRP A 281 19.19 6.65 15.95
N LEU A 282 17.98 6.87 15.43
CA LEU A 282 17.49 8.22 15.13
C LEU A 282 17.35 9.07 16.40
N GLY A 283 16.94 8.47 17.52
CA GLY A 283 16.85 9.09 18.84
C GLY A 283 18.20 9.45 19.48
N GLY A 284 19.32 9.10 18.84
CA GLY A 284 20.67 9.40 19.35
C GLY A 284 21.09 8.56 20.56
N LYS A 285 20.43 7.41 20.78
CA LYS A 285 20.77 6.47 21.87
C LYS A 285 21.57 5.26 21.40
N ALA A 286 21.78 5.12 20.10
CA ALA A 286 22.61 4.09 19.51
C ALA A 286 23.40 4.63 18.31
N PRO A 287 24.63 4.13 18.07
CA PRO A 287 25.45 4.56 16.93
C PRO A 287 24.89 4.08 15.58
N ASP A 288 24.16 2.96 15.57
CA ASP A 288 23.57 2.35 14.39
C ASP A 288 22.30 1.56 14.75
N PRO A 289 21.49 1.13 13.76
CA PRO A 289 20.26 0.37 14.01
C PRO A 289 20.47 -0.97 14.71
N GLN A 290 21.61 -1.64 14.53
CA GLN A 290 21.89 -2.94 15.13
C GLN A 290 22.16 -2.81 16.63
N ALA A 291 22.97 -1.84 17.03
CA ALA A 291 23.18 -1.48 18.43
C ALA A 291 21.88 -0.98 19.08
N GLY A 292 21.08 -0.21 18.34
CA GLY A 292 19.75 0.22 18.79
C GLY A 292 18.81 -0.95 19.05
N ARG A 293 18.79 -1.93 18.16
CA ARG A 293 18.00 -3.15 18.31
C ARG A 293 18.41 -3.92 19.57
N ALA A 294 19.71 -4.05 19.81
CA ALA A 294 20.24 -4.71 21.01
C ALA A 294 19.85 -3.96 22.30
N LEU A 295 19.88 -2.62 22.29
CA LEU A 295 19.41 -1.79 23.41
C LEU A 295 17.93 -2.05 23.72
N VAL A 296 17.07 -2.00 22.71
CA VAL A 296 15.62 -2.22 22.87
C VAL A 296 15.33 -3.65 23.34
N ALA A 297 16.06 -4.64 22.84
CA ALA A 297 15.93 -6.03 23.27
C ALA A 297 16.28 -6.23 24.76
N ARG A 298 17.28 -5.51 25.29
CA ARG A 298 17.60 -5.55 26.73
C ARG A 298 16.44 -5.03 27.58
N HIS A 299 15.81 -3.92 27.18
CA HIS A 299 14.65 -3.37 27.88
C HIS A 299 13.42 -4.29 27.83
N LEU A 300 13.27 -5.06 26.74
CA LEU A 300 12.25 -6.10 26.67
C LEU A 300 12.54 -7.22 27.68
N GLN A 301 13.78 -7.73 27.72
CA GLN A 301 14.19 -8.80 28.63
C GLN A 301 14.10 -8.39 30.11
N ALA A 302 14.40 -7.12 30.42
CA ALA A 302 14.31 -6.57 31.76
C ALA A 302 12.86 -6.31 32.24
N GLY A 303 11.88 -6.34 31.32
CA GLY A 303 10.49 -6.00 31.63
C GLY A 303 10.21 -4.50 31.74
N ASP A 304 11.16 -3.65 31.34
CA ASP A 304 11.05 -2.19 31.44
C ASP A 304 9.91 -1.66 30.56
N GLY A 305 9.73 -2.23 29.36
CA GLY A 305 8.64 -1.83 28.46
C GLY A 305 7.26 -2.07 29.08
N LEU A 306 7.07 -3.15 29.83
CA LEU A 306 5.83 -3.42 30.56
C LEU A 306 5.59 -2.37 31.65
N ALA A 307 6.65 -1.97 32.36
CA ALA A 307 6.57 -0.90 33.36
C ALA A 307 6.20 0.45 32.75
N VAL A 308 6.75 0.79 31.58
CA VAL A 308 6.38 2.01 30.84
C VAL A 308 4.93 1.95 30.37
N LEU A 309 4.45 0.80 29.86
CA LEU A 309 3.06 0.63 29.47
C LEU A 309 2.11 0.89 30.66
N ARG A 310 2.45 0.37 31.85
CA ARG A 310 1.69 0.63 33.09
C ARG A 310 1.60 2.12 33.40
N ARG A 311 2.71 2.86 33.27
CA ARG A 311 2.74 4.32 33.47
C ARG A 311 1.92 5.07 32.43
N LEU A 312 2.00 4.69 31.16
CA LEU A 312 1.22 5.28 30.07
C LEU A 312 -0.29 5.12 30.33
N VAL A 313 -0.72 3.90 30.68
CA VAL A 313 -2.12 3.60 31.00
C VAL A 313 -2.61 4.46 32.15
N ALA A 314 -1.89 4.49 33.27
CA ALA A 314 -2.24 5.31 34.41
C ALA A 314 -2.27 6.83 34.09
N ALA A 315 -1.28 7.34 33.36
CA ALA A 315 -1.17 8.76 33.02
C ALA A 315 -2.33 9.24 32.12
N GLN A 316 -2.89 8.37 31.29
CA GLN A 316 -4.05 8.67 30.45
C GLN A 316 -5.38 8.25 31.09
N GLY A 317 -5.39 7.84 32.36
CA GLY A 317 -6.59 7.56 33.15
C GLY A 317 -7.14 6.14 33.03
N GLY A 318 -6.45 5.27 32.30
CA GLY A 318 -6.81 3.85 32.23
C GLY A 318 -6.41 3.10 33.50
N ASP A 319 -7.05 1.95 33.74
CA ASP A 319 -6.73 1.07 34.87
C ASP A 319 -5.41 0.31 34.63
N PRO A 320 -4.31 0.65 35.35
CA PRO A 320 -3.02 0.00 35.16
C PRO A 320 -3.02 -1.47 35.59
N ARG A 321 -3.98 -1.93 36.41
CA ARG A 321 -4.06 -3.34 36.85
C ARG A 321 -4.28 -4.27 35.66
N ALA A 322 -4.94 -3.81 34.61
CA ALA A 322 -5.16 -4.58 33.39
C ALA A 322 -3.86 -4.89 32.61
N VAL A 323 -2.76 -4.19 32.90
CA VAL A 323 -1.42 -4.52 32.35
C VAL A 323 -0.84 -5.75 33.05
N ASP A 324 -1.11 -5.90 34.34
CA ASP A 324 -0.62 -7.03 35.15
C ASP A 324 -1.52 -8.25 34.99
N ASP A 325 -2.84 -8.01 34.99
CA ASP A 325 -3.91 -8.97 34.80
C ASP A 325 -4.76 -8.64 33.54
N PRO A 326 -4.40 -9.19 32.37
CA PRO A 326 -5.15 -8.95 31.13
C PRO A 326 -6.59 -9.47 31.14
N ASP A 327 -7.01 -10.26 32.13
CA ASP A 327 -8.41 -10.72 32.25
C ASP A 327 -9.37 -9.60 32.68
N LEU A 328 -8.83 -8.48 33.17
CA LEU A 328 -9.58 -7.23 33.42
C LEU A 328 -9.94 -6.48 32.12
N LEU A 329 -9.37 -6.85 30.98
CA LEU A 329 -9.74 -6.29 29.67
C LEU A 329 -11.10 -6.85 29.23
N PRO A 330 -11.86 -6.13 28.37
CA PRO A 330 -13.13 -6.62 27.81
C PRO A 330 -13.02 -8.05 27.27
N GLN A 331 -13.95 -8.92 27.69
CA GLN A 331 -14.02 -10.33 27.30
C GLN A 331 -15.28 -10.60 26.47
N ALA A 332 -15.12 -11.42 25.42
CA ALA A 332 -16.25 -11.87 24.61
C ALA A 332 -16.98 -13.01 25.32
N ARG A 333 -18.31 -13.01 25.24
CA ARG A 333 -19.19 -14.02 25.84
C ARG A 333 -19.14 -15.34 25.09
N TYR A 334 -18.98 -15.30 23.77
CA TYR A 334 -18.99 -16.49 22.93
C TYR A 334 -17.65 -16.65 22.21
N ARG A 335 -17.31 -17.91 21.97
CA ARG A 335 -16.16 -18.32 21.19
C ARG A 335 -16.55 -19.44 20.25
N GLU A 336 -16.07 -19.38 19.02
CA GLU A 336 -16.22 -20.43 18.03
C GLU A 336 -14.88 -20.70 17.34
N VAL A 337 -14.68 -21.94 16.88
CA VAL A 337 -13.48 -22.33 16.14
C VAL A 337 -13.82 -22.53 14.68
N PHE A 338 -13.11 -21.81 13.81
CA PHE A 338 -13.08 -22.06 12.37
C PHE A 338 -11.95 -23.05 12.06
N THR A 339 -12.30 -24.18 11.45
CA THR A 339 -11.39 -25.31 11.23
C THR A 339 -11.03 -25.49 9.76
N ALA A 340 -9.90 -26.14 9.48
CA ALA A 340 -9.48 -26.48 8.13
C ALA A 340 -10.44 -27.50 7.49
N PRO A 341 -10.94 -27.26 6.26
CA PRO A 341 -11.90 -28.16 5.62
C PRO A 341 -11.26 -29.46 5.09
N ARG A 342 -9.93 -29.46 4.90
CA ARG A 342 -9.14 -30.59 4.37
C ARG A 342 -7.69 -30.47 4.82
N PRO A 343 -6.88 -31.55 4.78
CA PRO A 343 -5.46 -31.44 5.06
C PRO A 343 -4.72 -30.64 3.97
N GLY A 344 -3.57 -30.07 4.33
CA GLY A 344 -2.67 -29.37 3.42
C GLY A 344 -1.74 -28.39 4.12
N TYR A 345 -0.96 -27.65 3.33
CA TYR A 345 -0.17 -26.51 3.80
C TYR A 345 -0.93 -25.21 3.59
N LEU A 346 -0.89 -24.33 4.58
CA LEU A 346 -1.45 -22.98 4.46
C LEU A 346 -0.51 -22.11 3.62
N VAL A 347 -0.80 -22.00 2.33
CA VAL A 347 0.08 -21.36 1.34
C VAL A 347 -0.26 -19.90 1.04
N ALA A 348 -1.50 -19.48 1.29
CA ALA A 348 -1.88 -18.07 1.22
C ALA A 348 -2.93 -17.73 2.28
N MET A 349 -2.90 -16.46 2.69
CA MET A 349 -3.86 -15.87 3.61
C MET A 349 -4.24 -14.50 3.08
N ASP A 350 -5.55 -14.21 2.98
CA ASP A 350 -6.01 -12.85 2.70
C ASP A 350 -6.18 -12.12 4.03
N ALA A 351 -5.15 -11.37 4.44
CA ALA A 351 -5.20 -10.59 5.66
C ALA A 351 -6.34 -9.55 5.65
N ARG A 352 -6.72 -9.01 4.49
CA ARG A 352 -7.87 -8.10 4.38
C ARG A 352 -9.17 -8.84 4.65
N ALA A 353 -9.34 -10.07 4.16
CA ALA A 353 -10.50 -10.90 4.48
C ALA A 353 -10.56 -11.20 5.99
N VAL A 354 -9.42 -11.53 6.62
CA VAL A 354 -9.33 -11.71 8.08
C VAL A 354 -9.73 -10.44 8.84
N GLY A 355 -9.20 -9.28 8.45
CA GLY A 355 -9.54 -7.99 9.07
C GLY A 355 -11.02 -7.63 8.88
N THR A 356 -11.59 -7.97 7.73
CA THR A 356 -13.02 -7.77 7.43
C THR A 356 -13.89 -8.69 8.27
N ALA A 357 -13.51 -9.96 8.45
CA ALA A 357 -14.20 -10.89 9.34
C ALA A 357 -14.23 -10.34 10.78
N ALA A 358 -13.11 -9.84 11.30
CA ALA A 358 -13.06 -9.22 12.63
C ALA A 358 -13.96 -7.97 12.72
N MET A 359 -13.94 -7.11 11.69
CA MET A 359 -14.82 -5.94 11.62
C MET A 359 -16.31 -6.35 11.64
N VAL A 360 -16.70 -7.35 10.85
CA VAL A 360 -18.06 -7.87 10.79
C VAL A 360 -18.50 -8.46 12.13
N LEU A 361 -17.61 -9.14 12.87
CA LEU A 361 -17.91 -9.61 14.23
C LEU A 361 -18.15 -8.47 15.24
N GLY A 362 -17.78 -7.23 14.91
CA GLY A 362 -17.96 -6.05 15.75
C GLY A 362 -16.65 -5.42 16.23
N ALA A 363 -15.48 -5.94 15.86
CA ALA A 363 -14.18 -5.42 16.29
C ALA A 363 -13.74 -4.13 15.57
N GLY A 364 -14.53 -3.64 14.61
CA GLY A 364 -14.24 -2.46 13.81
C GLY A 364 -15.50 -1.71 13.40
N ARG A 365 -15.30 -0.58 12.70
CA ARG A 365 -16.38 0.30 12.24
C ARG A 365 -16.68 0.09 10.77
N THR A 366 -17.96 0.03 10.43
CA THR A 366 -18.40 0.13 9.02
C THR A 366 -18.66 1.59 8.65
N ARG A 367 -19.19 2.37 9.59
CA ARG A 367 -19.37 3.82 9.51
C ARG A 367 -18.65 4.50 10.67
N LYS A 368 -18.24 5.74 10.46
CA LYS A 368 -17.41 6.51 11.40
C LYS A 368 -17.95 6.57 12.84
N ASP A 369 -19.28 6.62 12.99
CA ASP A 369 -19.94 6.80 14.28
C ASP A 369 -20.38 5.46 14.92
N ASP A 370 -20.03 4.32 14.31
CA ASP A 370 -20.33 3.00 14.87
C ASP A 370 -19.59 2.79 16.19
N VAL A 371 -20.30 2.21 17.16
CA VAL A 371 -19.71 1.72 18.42
C VAL A 371 -19.06 0.37 18.15
N ILE A 372 -17.82 0.21 18.61
CA ILE A 372 -17.05 -1.03 18.47
C ILE A 372 -17.29 -1.93 19.70
N ASP A 373 -17.40 -3.23 19.47
CA ASP A 373 -17.23 -4.23 20.52
C ASP A 373 -15.73 -4.48 20.72
N LEU A 374 -15.16 -3.91 21.78
CA LEU A 374 -13.73 -4.01 22.07
C LEU A 374 -13.29 -5.43 22.42
N ALA A 375 -14.22 -6.31 22.79
CA ALA A 375 -13.94 -7.70 23.13
C ALA A 375 -13.99 -8.64 21.92
N ALA A 376 -14.68 -8.23 20.85
CA ALA A 376 -14.79 -9.00 19.62
C ALA A 376 -13.47 -9.03 18.84
N GLY A 377 -13.27 -10.09 18.05
CA GLY A 377 -12.11 -10.23 17.19
C GLY A 377 -11.77 -11.69 16.89
N LEU A 378 -10.54 -11.92 16.47
CA LEU A 378 -10.03 -13.21 16.02
C LEU A 378 -8.69 -13.53 16.69
N VAL A 379 -8.44 -14.82 16.94
CA VAL A 379 -7.14 -15.35 17.35
C VAL A 379 -6.69 -16.42 16.37
N MET A 380 -5.63 -16.13 15.62
CA MET A 380 -5.02 -17.02 14.65
C MET A 380 -4.31 -18.19 15.36
N ARG A 381 -4.73 -19.41 15.03
CA ARG A 381 -4.13 -20.65 15.53
C ARG A 381 -3.00 -21.12 14.60
N LYS A 382 -3.16 -20.91 13.30
CA LYS A 382 -2.18 -21.29 12.26
C LYS A 382 -1.61 -20.09 11.51
N ARG A 383 -0.41 -20.28 10.95
CA ARG A 383 0.32 -19.26 10.15
C ARG A 383 0.73 -19.79 8.79
N LEU A 384 1.07 -18.88 7.88
CA LEU A 384 1.57 -19.25 6.55
C LEU A 384 2.76 -20.21 6.65
N GLY A 385 2.76 -21.23 5.80
CA GLY A 385 3.76 -22.29 5.73
C GLY A 385 3.51 -23.48 6.66
N GLU A 386 2.58 -23.36 7.62
CA GLU A 386 2.26 -24.48 8.52
C GLU A 386 1.36 -25.52 7.83
N ARG A 387 1.61 -26.80 8.14
CA ARG A 387 0.72 -27.91 7.78
C ARG A 387 -0.49 -27.94 8.71
N VAL A 388 -1.64 -28.28 8.14
CA VAL A 388 -2.90 -28.48 8.85
C VAL A 388 -3.56 -29.80 8.45
N GLU A 389 -4.27 -30.41 9.39
CA GLU A 389 -5.13 -31.57 9.13
C GLU A 389 -6.61 -31.15 9.03
N ALA A 390 -7.45 -31.98 8.42
CA ALA A 390 -8.89 -31.71 8.35
C ALA A 390 -9.51 -31.62 9.77
N GLY A 391 -10.32 -30.59 10.01
CA GLY A 391 -10.90 -30.30 11.33
C GLY A 391 -9.95 -29.59 12.29
N GLU A 392 -8.69 -29.34 11.92
CA GLU A 392 -7.75 -28.63 12.80
C GLU A 392 -8.12 -27.14 12.90
N PRO A 393 -8.06 -26.51 14.10
CA PRO A 393 -8.33 -25.09 14.27
C PRO A 393 -7.42 -24.18 13.44
N LEU A 394 -8.00 -23.31 12.61
CA LEU A 394 -7.29 -22.23 11.92
C LEU A 394 -7.39 -20.91 12.68
N VAL A 395 -8.60 -20.57 13.15
CA VAL A 395 -8.91 -19.31 13.82
C VAL A 395 -9.95 -19.55 14.92
N GLU A 396 -9.79 -18.89 16.05
CA GLU A 396 -10.85 -18.75 17.07
C GLU A 396 -11.52 -17.39 16.91
N LEU A 397 -12.84 -17.37 16.77
CA LEU A 397 -13.69 -16.18 16.71
C LEU A 397 -14.16 -15.82 18.12
N HIS A 398 -14.04 -14.56 18.49
CA HIS A 398 -14.54 -14.00 19.74
C HIS A 398 -15.63 -12.97 19.42
N PHE A 399 -16.82 -13.14 19.99
CA PHE A 399 -17.98 -12.29 19.66
C PHE A 399 -19.02 -12.22 20.79
N ASN A 400 -19.84 -11.17 20.77
CA ASN A 400 -20.98 -11.01 21.68
C ASN A 400 -22.35 -11.03 20.99
N ASP A 401 -22.37 -10.87 19.66
CA ASP A 401 -23.59 -10.89 18.84
C ASP A 401 -23.58 -12.11 17.89
N PRO A 402 -24.29 -13.21 18.24
CA PRO A 402 -24.33 -14.40 17.41
C PRO A 402 -24.90 -14.18 16.00
N ALA A 403 -25.68 -13.11 15.76
CA ALA A 403 -26.23 -12.83 14.45
C ALA A 403 -25.15 -12.45 13.41
N ARG A 404 -23.96 -12.06 13.86
CA ARG A 404 -22.84 -11.63 13.00
C ARG A 404 -21.88 -12.76 12.63
N LEU A 405 -22.04 -13.91 13.29
CA LEU A 405 -21.11 -15.02 13.20
C LEU A 405 -21.01 -15.58 11.78
N GLU A 406 -22.14 -15.88 11.14
CA GLU A 406 -22.12 -16.51 9.81
C GLU A 406 -21.48 -15.61 8.76
N ALA A 407 -21.81 -14.32 8.78
CA ALA A 407 -21.20 -13.34 7.89
C ALA A 407 -19.67 -13.25 8.08
N ALA A 408 -19.16 -13.43 9.30
CA ALA A 408 -17.72 -13.50 9.54
C ALA A 408 -17.10 -14.81 9.03
N ARG A 409 -17.82 -15.95 9.14
CA ARG A 409 -17.38 -17.26 8.61
C ARG A 409 -17.22 -17.21 7.09
N GLU A 410 -18.15 -16.59 6.36
CA GLU A 410 -18.07 -16.42 4.90
C GLU A 410 -16.77 -15.68 4.47
N TRP A 411 -16.34 -14.68 5.24
CA TRP A 411 -15.07 -14.00 4.99
C TRP A 411 -13.86 -14.89 5.28
N LEU A 412 -13.91 -15.70 6.33
CA LEU A 412 -12.84 -16.64 6.68
C LEU A 412 -12.69 -17.78 5.67
N GLU A 413 -13.78 -18.27 5.09
CA GLU A 413 -13.75 -19.29 4.03
C GLU A 413 -12.92 -18.85 2.81
N ARG A 414 -12.97 -17.54 2.51
CA ARG A 414 -12.20 -16.92 1.42
C ARG A 414 -10.80 -16.49 1.84
N ALA A 415 -10.50 -16.50 3.14
CA ALA A 415 -9.27 -15.97 3.68
C ALA A 415 -8.10 -16.96 3.60
N PHE A 416 -8.34 -18.27 3.45
CA PHE A 416 -7.30 -19.29 3.52
C PHE A 416 -7.19 -20.12 2.25
N THR A 417 -5.97 -20.25 1.72
CA THR A 417 -5.67 -21.16 0.61
C THR A 417 -4.79 -22.30 1.11
N LEU A 418 -5.27 -23.52 0.99
CA LEU A 418 -4.53 -24.74 1.31
C LEU A 418 -4.00 -25.40 0.03
N ALA A 419 -2.78 -25.96 0.06
CA ALA A 419 -2.22 -26.75 -1.05
C ALA A 419 -1.60 -28.06 -0.53
N GLU A 420 -1.33 -29.01 -1.44
CA GLU A 420 -0.69 -30.29 -1.08
C GLU A 420 0.79 -30.11 -0.75
N GLU A 421 1.46 -29.17 -1.42
CA GLU A 421 2.86 -28.83 -1.23
C GLU A 421 3.03 -27.48 -0.51
N PRO A 422 4.10 -27.30 0.28
CA PRO A 422 4.39 -26.03 0.94
C PRO A 422 4.78 -24.94 -0.07
N ALA A 423 4.45 -23.69 0.23
CA ALA A 423 4.86 -22.52 -0.56
C ALA A 423 5.87 -21.66 0.23
N PRO A 424 6.73 -20.88 -0.45
CA PRO A 424 7.61 -19.92 0.21
C PRO A 424 6.81 -18.90 1.03
N VAL A 425 7.18 -18.74 2.30
CA VAL A 425 6.60 -17.72 3.18
C VAL A 425 7.30 -16.38 2.91
N PRO A 426 6.56 -15.27 2.68
CA PRO A 426 7.16 -13.96 2.51
C PRO A 426 8.01 -13.55 3.71
N PRO A 427 9.14 -12.84 3.50
CA PRO A 427 9.94 -12.33 4.61
C PRO A 427 9.18 -11.22 5.36
N LEU A 428 9.32 -11.16 6.68
CA LEU A 428 8.68 -10.12 7.50
C LEU A 428 9.11 -8.69 7.10
N ILE A 429 10.38 -8.52 6.74
CA ILE A 429 10.96 -7.24 6.31
C ILE A 429 11.45 -7.44 4.87
N HIS A 430 10.90 -6.66 3.95
CA HIS A 430 11.27 -6.71 2.53
C HIS A 430 12.40 -5.75 2.19
N ALA A 431 12.39 -4.55 2.79
CA ALA A 431 13.36 -3.51 2.48
C ALA A 431 13.41 -2.44 3.56
N VAL A 432 14.49 -1.66 3.55
CA VAL A 432 14.64 -0.43 4.35
C VAL A 432 15.07 0.70 3.42
N VAL A 433 14.48 1.88 3.60
CA VAL A 433 14.71 3.09 2.80
C VAL A 433 15.08 4.24 3.72
N GLY A 434 16.13 5.00 3.37
CA GLY A 434 16.54 6.20 4.11
C GLY A 434 17.47 5.97 5.31
N ALA A 435 18.07 4.78 5.43
CA ALA A 435 18.97 4.42 6.53
C ALA A 435 20.44 4.89 6.35
N ASP A 436 20.69 5.84 5.43
CA ASP A 436 22.05 6.34 5.20
C ASP A 436 22.51 7.24 6.36
N PRO A 437 23.69 6.99 6.96
CA PRO A 437 24.23 7.84 8.01
C PRO A 437 24.60 9.21 7.42
N ARG A 438 23.88 10.26 7.83
CA ARG A 438 24.34 11.64 7.62
C ARG A 438 24.72 12.29 8.96
N PRO A 439 25.79 13.10 8.99
CA PRO A 439 26.09 13.92 10.16
C PRO A 439 24.93 14.89 10.41
N ALA A 440 24.55 15.05 11.68
CA ALA A 440 23.54 16.02 12.08
C ALA A 440 23.96 17.43 11.64
N ALA A 441 23.13 18.11 10.86
CA ALA A 441 23.34 19.53 10.59
C ALA A 441 23.29 20.29 11.91
N ALA A 442 24.37 21.04 12.21
CA ALA A 442 24.46 21.87 13.39
C ALA A 442 23.26 22.84 13.44
N GLY A 443 22.64 22.97 14.62
CA GLY A 443 21.46 23.80 14.83
C GLY A 443 21.69 25.24 14.39
N HIS A 444 20.78 25.76 13.57
CA HIS A 444 20.73 27.17 13.23
C HIS A 444 20.07 27.92 14.39
N GLY A 445 20.87 28.66 15.17
CA GLY A 445 20.37 29.72 16.03
C GLY A 445 19.83 30.90 15.22
N PRO A 446 19.00 31.77 15.81
CA PRO A 446 18.30 32.81 15.08
C PRO A 446 19.26 33.87 14.51
N ALA A 447 19.01 34.26 13.26
CA ALA A 447 19.77 35.27 12.55
C ALA A 447 19.61 36.66 13.19
N ALA A 448 20.74 37.31 13.48
CA ALA A 448 20.82 38.75 13.70
C ALA A 448 21.35 39.40 12.43
N GLY A 449 20.64 40.41 11.93
CA GLY A 449 20.93 41.07 10.66
C GLY A 449 22.15 42.00 10.69
N ALA A 450 22.68 42.26 9.50
CA ALA A 450 23.40 43.49 9.19
C ALA A 450 23.26 43.78 7.69
N ALA A 451 22.83 45.00 7.39
CA ALA A 451 22.73 45.58 6.07
C ALA A 451 24.04 46.27 5.65
N ALA A 452 24.18 46.48 4.33
CA ALA A 452 25.05 47.39 3.57
C ALA A 452 25.82 46.59 2.49
N GLY A 453 25.90 46.95 1.22
CA GLY A 453 25.51 48.17 0.49
C GLY A 453 26.44 48.29 -0.75
N GLY A 454 25.88 48.70 -1.90
CA GLY A 454 26.60 49.15 -3.11
C GLY A 454 27.17 48.00 -3.96
N GLY A 455 27.06 47.95 -5.29
CA GLY A 455 26.84 48.99 -6.29
C GLY A 455 27.89 48.77 -7.39
N GLY A 456 27.50 48.72 -8.67
CA GLY A 456 28.48 48.66 -9.76
C GLY A 456 27.97 48.01 -11.04
N ALA A 457 27.74 48.86 -12.05
CA ALA A 457 27.23 48.54 -13.38
C ALA A 457 28.35 48.26 -14.40
N GLY A 458 27.95 47.71 -15.55
CA GLY A 458 28.73 47.60 -16.79
C GLY A 458 28.45 46.23 -17.44
N GLY A 459 27.99 46.08 -18.67
CA GLY A 459 27.90 46.98 -19.81
C GLY A 459 28.21 46.16 -21.06
N ALA A 460 27.22 46.02 -21.94
CA ALA A 460 27.26 45.71 -23.38
C ALA A 460 28.16 44.60 -23.94
N ALA A 461 27.57 43.69 -24.74
CA ALA A 461 27.85 43.58 -26.18
C ALA A 461 26.99 42.48 -26.82
N ALA A 462 26.52 42.74 -28.04
CA ALA A 462 25.74 41.83 -28.86
C ALA A 462 26.47 41.49 -30.17
N ARG A 463 26.28 40.24 -30.62
CA ARG A 463 26.45 39.64 -31.98
C ARG A 463 27.88 39.31 -32.44
N PRO A 464 28.10 38.41 -33.44
CA PRO A 464 27.17 37.72 -34.34
C PRO A 464 27.39 36.19 -34.54
N HIS A 465 26.60 35.59 -35.45
CA HIS A 465 26.67 34.22 -35.99
C HIS A 465 28.04 33.78 -36.54
N GLY A 466 28.35 32.48 -36.43
CA GLY A 466 29.39 31.82 -37.23
C GLY A 466 29.88 30.46 -36.68
N GLU A 467 29.37 29.38 -37.29
CA GLU A 467 30.02 28.10 -37.62
C GLU A 467 30.72 27.19 -36.59
N ALA A 468 30.24 25.93 -36.62
CA ALA A 468 30.97 24.65 -36.61
C ALA A 468 32.21 24.48 -35.71
N GLY A 469 32.02 23.72 -34.63
CA GLY A 469 33.09 23.04 -33.90
C GLY A 469 32.53 21.77 -33.24
N GLY A 470 32.89 20.62 -33.79
CA GLY A 470 32.45 19.31 -33.30
C GLY A 470 33.00 18.98 -31.92
N SER A 471 32.20 18.28 -31.12
CA SER A 471 32.63 17.63 -29.88
C SER A 471 31.99 16.24 -29.78
N PRO A 472 32.69 15.22 -29.24
CA PRO A 472 32.41 13.82 -29.49
C PRO A 472 31.41 13.28 -28.46
N ALA A 473 30.20 12.96 -28.90
CA ALA A 473 29.24 12.21 -28.11
C ALA A 473 28.39 11.31 -29.02
N ALA A 474 29.05 10.41 -29.75
CA ALA A 474 28.43 9.33 -30.50
C ALA A 474 29.05 8.00 -30.09
N ALA A 475 28.78 7.56 -28.85
CA ALA A 475 29.09 6.22 -28.40
C ALA A 475 28.26 5.87 -27.14
N ALA A 476 26.95 5.64 -27.33
CA ALA A 476 26.11 4.77 -26.49
C ALA A 476 24.64 4.82 -26.95
N ALA A 477 24.39 4.53 -28.24
CA ALA A 477 23.04 4.30 -28.76
C ALA A 477 23.08 3.11 -29.72
N SER A 478 23.50 1.94 -29.23
CA SER A 478 23.41 0.68 -29.95
C SER A 478 23.12 -0.47 -28.98
N GLY A 479 22.03 -0.35 -28.24
CA GLY A 479 21.32 -1.49 -27.68
C GLY A 479 20.18 -1.87 -28.62
N ALA A 480 20.51 -2.25 -29.85
CA ALA A 480 19.54 -2.92 -30.72
C ALA A 480 19.03 -4.17 -29.97
N LEU A 481 17.80 -4.60 -30.25
CA LEU A 481 17.20 -5.85 -29.77
C LEU A 481 17.99 -7.07 -30.30
N SER A 482 19.25 -7.21 -29.91
CA SER A 482 20.13 -8.33 -30.21
C SER A 482 19.82 -9.42 -29.21
N GLY A 483 18.89 -10.28 -29.60
CA GLY A 483 18.41 -11.39 -28.77
C GLY A 483 17.05 -11.94 -29.20
N VAL A 484 16.35 -11.31 -30.16
CA VAL A 484 15.16 -11.92 -30.75
C VAL A 484 15.61 -13.02 -31.71
N PRO A 485 15.31 -14.31 -31.46
CA PRO A 485 15.57 -15.36 -32.44
C PRO A 485 14.86 -14.98 -33.75
N GLN A 486 15.59 -15.08 -34.86
CA GLN A 486 15.03 -14.83 -36.19
C GLN A 486 13.97 -15.91 -36.45
N ALA A 487 12.71 -15.57 -36.19
CA ALA A 487 11.59 -16.46 -36.47
C ALA A 487 11.56 -16.71 -37.98
N ALA A 488 11.57 -17.99 -38.38
CA ALA A 488 11.32 -18.39 -39.75
C ALA A 488 10.04 -17.69 -40.24
N ALA A 489 10.08 -17.12 -41.45
CA ALA A 489 8.92 -16.47 -42.05
C ALA A 489 7.73 -17.45 -42.11
N VAL A 490 6.78 -17.32 -41.16
CA VAL A 490 5.53 -18.07 -41.16
C VAL A 490 4.54 -17.29 -42.02
N GLY A 491 4.27 -17.85 -43.18
CA GLY A 491 3.73 -17.15 -44.34
C GLY A 491 2.26 -16.74 -44.27
N VAL A 492 2.00 -15.74 -45.11
CA VAL A 492 0.78 -15.45 -45.86
C VAL A 492 -0.17 -16.65 -45.93
N GLY A 493 -1.44 -16.42 -45.61
CA GLY A 493 -2.51 -17.40 -45.38
C GLY A 493 -2.39 -18.68 -46.24
N ARG A 494 -1.87 -19.76 -45.64
CA ARG A 494 -1.84 -21.08 -46.25
C ARG A 494 -3.20 -21.74 -46.12
N LYS A 495 -3.65 -22.44 -47.18
CA LYS A 495 -4.70 -23.47 -47.07
C LYS A 495 -4.07 -24.67 -46.34
N ALA A 496 -4.20 -24.72 -45.02
CA ALA A 496 -3.78 -25.86 -44.22
C ALA A 496 -5.01 -26.69 -43.82
N GLY A 497 -4.81 -27.97 -43.50
CA GLY A 497 -5.88 -28.95 -43.23
C GLY A 497 -6.97 -28.45 -42.28
N THR A 498 -8.20 -28.89 -42.51
CA THR A 498 -9.38 -28.43 -41.77
C THR A 498 -9.42 -29.05 -40.36
N GLY A 499 -9.84 -28.26 -39.37
CA GLY A 499 -10.14 -28.78 -38.02
C GLY A 499 -9.35 -28.14 -36.87
N TRP A 500 -9.82 -28.41 -35.66
CA TRP A 500 -9.32 -27.82 -34.42
C TRP A 500 -7.87 -28.22 -34.11
N GLU A 501 -7.46 -29.46 -34.41
CA GLU A 501 -6.08 -29.93 -34.21
C GLU A 501 -5.05 -29.09 -34.97
N THR A 502 -5.36 -28.74 -36.23
CA THR A 502 -4.51 -27.86 -37.04
C THR A 502 -4.40 -26.48 -36.39
N LEU A 503 -5.51 -25.92 -35.92
CA LEU A 503 -5.52 -24.60 -35.26
C LEU A 503 -4.74 -24.62 -33.94
N HIS A 504 -4.88 -25.65 -33.10
CA HIS A 504 -4.07 -25.82 -31.89
C HIS A 504 -2.59 -25.87 -32.20
N ARG A 505 -2.18 -26.70 -33.16
CA ARG A 505 -0.77 -26.80 -33.57
C ARG A 505 -0.22 -25.46 -34.06
N LEU A 506 -0.98 -24.73 -34.87
CA LEU A 506 -0.57 -23.43 -35.40
C LEU A 506 -0.54 -22.33 -34.33
N ALA A 507 -1.49 -22.33 -33.39
CA ALA A 507 -1.51 -21.40 -32.26
C ALA A 507 -0.31 -21.64 -31.34
N ARG A 508 0.03 -22.91 -31.05
CA ARG A 508 1.23 -23.27 -30.26
C ARG A 508 2.51 -22.83 -30.97
N ALA A 509 2.63 -23.04 -32.28
CA ALA A 509 3.77 -22.55 -33.04
C ALA A 509 3.89 -21.02 -33.02
N ALA A 510 2.76 -20.31 -33.13
CA ALA A 510 2.71 -18.85 -33.07
C ALA A 510 3.15 -18.30 -31.70
N ARG A 511 2.80 -19.00 -30.62
CA ARG A 511 3.22 -18.69 -29.24
C ARG A 511 4.75 -18.67 -29.11
N GLU A 512 5.45 -19.63 -29.72
CA GLU A 512 6.92 -19.67 -29.68
C GLU A 512 7.58 -18.49 -30.39
N SER A 513 6.84 -17.79 -31.26
CA SER A 513 7.29 -16.59 -31.98
C SER A 513 6.81 -15.28 -31.33
N ALA A 514 6.20 -15.35 -30.14
CA ALA A 514 5.77 -14.17 -29.40
C ALA A 514 6.97 -13.33 -28.93
N VAL A 515 6.82 -12.01 -28.97
CA VAL A 515 7.81 -11.04 -28.48
C VAL A 515 7.37 -10.57 -27.10
N ALA A 516 7.77 -11.31 -26.06
CA ALA A 516 7.38 -11.04 -24.66
C ALA A 516 8.60 -10.80 -23.73
N PRO A 517 9.46 -9.79 -24.00
CA PRO A 517 10.68 -9.57 -23.21
C PRO A 517 10.43 -9.09 -21.77
N PHE A 518 9.25 -8.55 -21.46
CA PHE A 518 8.96 -7.98 -20.14
C PHE A 518 8.25 -8.99 -19.23
N SER A 519 7.13 -9.56 -19.68
CA SER A 519 6.39 -10.52 -18.84
C SER A 519 6.92 -11.95 -18.93
N ARG A 520 7.61 -12.29 -20.02
CA ARG A 520 7.95 -13.67 -20.41
C ARG A 520 6.74 -14.60 -20.56
N TYR A 521 5.53 -14.05 -20.61
CA TYR A 521 4.29 -14.78 -20.79
C TYR A 521 3.91 -14.77 -22.27
N ARG A 522 4.13 -15.90 -22.95
CA ARG A 522 3.89 -16.01 -24.39
C ARG A 522 2.50 -16.55 -24.65
N VAL A 523 1.79 -15.90 -25.57
CA VAL A 523 0.46 -16.27 -26.04
C VAL A 523 0.51 -16.40 -27.56
N GLY A 524 -0.13 -17.43 -28.09
CA GLY A 524 -0.29 -17.67 -29.51
C GLY A 524 -1.75 -17.85 -29.89
N ALA A 525 -2.11 -17.38 -31.07
CA ALA A 525 -3.45 -17.52 -31.64
C ALA A 525 -3.40 -17.96 -33.11
N ALA A 526 -4.40 -18.73 -33.52
CA ALA A 526 -4.63 -19.12 -34.91
C ALA A 526 -6.10 -18.89 -35.28
N LEU A 527 -6.35 -17.98 -36.22
CA LEU A 527 -7.67 -17.56 -36.69
C LEU A 527 -7.95 -18.11 -38.08
N GLU A 528 -9.06 -18.80 -38.25
CA GLU A 528 -9.53 -19.36 -39.51
C GLU A 528 -10.58 -18.46 -40.17
N THR A 529 -10.45 -18.28 -41.49
CA THR A 529 -11.44 -17.58 -42.32
C THR A 529 -12.45 -18.55 -42.92
N ALA A 530 -13.61 -18.04 -43.33
CA ALA A 530 -14.62 -18.84 -44.02
C ALA A 530 -14.10 -19.46 -45.34
N GLY A 531 -13.04 -18.89 -45.94
CA GLY A 531 -12.36 -19.42 -47.12
C GLY A 531 -11.32 -20.52 -46.82
N GLY A 532 -11.18 -20.92 -45.55
CA GLY A 532 -10.23 -21.94 -45.10
C GLY A 532 -8.78 -21.47 -45.03
N ARG A 533 -8.53 -20.14 -45.01
CA ARG A 533 -7.19 -19.58 -44.76
C ARG A 533 -7.00 -19.37 -43.27
N ILE A 534 -5.78 -19.57 -42.78
CA ILE A 534 -5.45 -19.42 -41.36
C ILE A 534 -4.40 -18.33 -41.18
N TYR A 535 -4.64 -17.44 -40.22
CA TYR A 535 -3.75 -16.34 -39.83
C TYR A 535 -3.32 -16.51 -38.38
N THR A 536 -2.03 -16.38 -38.11
CA THR A 536 -1.46 -16.61 -36.78
C THR A 536 -0.91 -15.33 -36.15
N GLY A 537 -0.97 -15.26 -34.82
CA GLY A 537 -0.44 -14.16 -34.04
C GLY A 537 0.22 -14.65 -32.75
N GLY A 538 1.34 -14.03 -32.39
CA GLY A 538 1.93 -14.10 -31.06
C GLY A 538 1.78 -12.74 -30.39
N ASN A 539 1.72 -12.68 -29.05
CA ASN A 539 1.71 -11.38 -28.37
C ASN A 539 3.03 -10.63 -28.59
N ILE A 540 2.93 -9.30 -28.71
CA ILE A 540 4.05 -8.39 -28.95
C ILE A 540 4.01 -7.31 -27.87
N GLU A 541 4.94 -7.37 -26.94
CA GLU A 541 5.01 -6.44 -25.81
C GLU A 541 5.77 -5.17 -26.16
N ASN A 542 5.32 -4.10 -25.52
CA ASN A 542 5.96 -2.80 -25.55
C ASN A 542 6.20 -2.32 -24.12
N ALA A 543 7.29 -1.58 -23.88
CA ALA A 543 7.66 -1.08 -22.55
C ALA A 543 6.58 -0.19 -21.90
N SER A 544 5.72 0.47 -22.70
CA SER A 544 4.58 1.25 -22.23
C SER A 544 3.42 0.37 -21.71
N PHE A 545 3.45 -0.94 -21.99
CA PHE A 545 2.41 -1.94 -21.80
C PHE A 545 1.07 -1.66 -22.49
N GLY A 546 0.56 -0.42 -22.50
CA GLY A 546 -0.67 -0.02 -23.19
C GLY A 546 -0.60 -0.17 -24.71
N LEU A 547 0.61 -0.17 -25.29
CA LEU A 547 0.85 -0.44 -26.71
C LEU A 547 1.06 -1.94 -27.02
N THR A 548 0.99 -2.82 -26.02
CA THR A 548 1.14 -4.26 -26.20
C THR A 548 -0.03 -4.83 -27.01
N MET A 549 0.31 -5.66 -27.99
CA MET A 549 -0.66 -6.34 -28.85
C MET A 549 -0.78 -7.80 -28.42
N CYS A 550 -2.01 -8.22 -28.09
CA CYS A 550 -2.29 -9.62 -27.78
C CYS A 550 -2.31 -10.47 -29.06
N ALA A 551 -2.08 -11.77 -28.91
CA ALA A 551 -1.98 -12.72 -30.01
C ALA A 551 -3.20 -12.72 -30.95
N GLU A 552 -4.40 -12.62 -30.37
CA GLU A 552 -5.67 -12.61 -31.11
C GLU A 552 -5.80 -11.37 -31.99
N ARG A 553 -5.42 -10.20 -31.47
CA ARG A 553 -5.42 -8.94 -32.23
C ARG A 553 -4.41 -9.00 -33.38
N VAL A 554 -3.25 -9.58 -33.14
CA VAL A 554 -2.23 -9.77 -34.20
C VAL A 554 -2.77 -10.69 -35.29
N ALA A 555 -3.41 -11.81 -34.94
CA ALA A 555 -4.01 -12.73 -35.92
C ALA A 555 -5.15 -12.08 -36.71
N LEU A 556 -6.07 -11.40 -36.02
CA LEU A 556 -7.22 -10.72 -36.62
C LEU A 556 -6.79 -9.59 -37.56
N PHE A 557 -5.88 -8.72 -37.13
CA PHE A 557 -5.47 -7.56 -37.93
C PHE A 557 -4.67 -7.96 -39.16
N LYS A 558 -3.85 -9.02 -39.09
CA LYS A 558 -3.25 -9.62 -40.28
C LYS A 558 -4.32 -10.09 -41.27
N ALA A 559 -5.33 -10.82 -40.80
CA ALA A 559 -6.37 -11.31 -41.69
C ALA A 559 -7.18 -10.17 -42.32
N LEU A 560 -7.57 -9.17 -41.52
CA LEU A 560 -8.30 -7.98 -41.99
C LEU A 560 -7.47 -7.16 -43.01
N SER A 561 -6.16 -7.01 -42.80
CA SER A 561 -5.27 -6.29 -43.74
C SER A 561 -5.14 -7.01 -45.07
N GLU A 562 -5.20 -8.35 -45.09
CA GLU A 562 -5.22 -9.17 -46.31
C GLU A 562 -6.61 -9.26 -46.98
N GLY A 563 -7.57 -8.43 -46.54
CA GLY A 563 -8.89 -8.33 -47.16
C GLY A 563 -9.92 -9.35 -46.66
N GLU A 564 -9.59 -10.16 -45.67
CA GLU A 564 -10.55 -11.11 -45.09
C GLU A 564 -11.61 -10.38 -44.29
N ARG A 565 -12.87 -10.84 -44.36
CA ARG A 565 -14.01 -10.22 -43.68
C ARG A 565 -14.93 -11.22 -42.98
N ARG A 566 -14.65 -12.53 -43.10
CA ARG A 566 -15.48 -13.60 -42.54
C ARG A 566 -14.60 -14.64 -41.87
N PHE A 567 -14.90 -14.93 -40.62
CA PHE A 567 -14.10 -15.79 -39.75
C PHE A 567 -14.99 -16.84 -39.12
N THR A 568 -14.43 -18.02 -38.84
CA THR A 568 -15.17 -19.19 -38.38
C THR A 568 -14.71 -19.63 -37.01
N ARG A 569 -13.39 -19.77 -36.81
CA ARG A 569 -12.81 -20.36 -35.60
C ARG A 569 -11.52 -19.65 -35.19
N ILE A 570 -11.26 -19.58 -33.89
CA ILE A 570 -9.96 -19.17 -33.36
C ILE A 570 -9.54 -20.10 -32.22
N VAL A 571 -8.25 -20.46 -32.18
CA VAL A 571 -7.64 -21.12 -31.02
C VAL A 571 -6.65 -20.17 -30.36
N ILE A 572 -6.67 -20.12 -29.03
CA ILE A 572 -5.77 -19.31 -28.19
C ILE A 572 -5.04 -20.25 -27.22
N THR A 573 -3.71 -20.13 -27.13
CA THR A 573 -2.87 -20.93 -26.22
C THR A 573 -1.82 -20.03 -25.59
N ALA A 574 -1.38 -20.35 -24.37
CA ALA A 574 -0.36 -19.59 -23.65
C ALA A 574 0.63 -20.49 -22.93
N ASP A 575 1.65 -19.90 -22.31
CA ASP A 575 2.51 -20.57 -21.35
C ASP A 575 1.76 -20.81 -20.02
N GLY A 576 2.05 -21.93 -19.36
CA GLY A 576 1.47 -22.26 -18.05
C GLY A 576 0.23 -23.18 -18.11
N PRO A 577 -0.22 -23.67 -16.94
CA PRO A 577 -1.31 -24.64 -16.83
C PRO A 577 -2.71 -23.99 -16.88
N GLU A 578 -2.81 -22.67 -16.73
CA GLU A 578 -4.09 -21.96 -16.69
C GLU A 578 -4.55 -21.52 -18.09
N PRO A 579 -5.85 -21.67 -18.43
CA PRO A 579 -6.39 -21.21 -19.69
C PRO A 579 -6.28 -19.68 -19.87
N ALA A 580 -5.68 -19.24 -20.97
CA ALA A 580 -5.47 -17.82 -21.26
C ALA A 580 -6.67 -17.22 -22.02
N PHE A 581 -7.61 -16.64 -21.29
CA PHE A 581 -8.77 -15.99 -21.89
C PHE A 581 -8.39 -14.68 -22.61
N PRO A 582 -9.02 -14.36 -23.75
CA PRO A 582 -8.80 -13.10 -24.45
C PRO A 582 -9.17 -11.92 -23.56
N CYS A 583 -8.38 -10.84 -23.60
CA CYS A 583 -8.68 -9.63 -22.82
C CYS A 583 -9.91 -8.89 -23.37
N GLY A 584 -10.45 -7.91 -22.63
CA GLY A 584 -11.64 -7.16 -23.03
C GLY A 584 -11.52 -6.52 -24.42
N ALA A 585 -10.35 -5.97 -24.77
CA ALA A 585 -10.12 -5.38 -26.09
C ALA A 585 -10.13 -6.43 -27.22
N CYS A 586 -9.53 -7.61 -27.00
CA CYS A 586 -9.57 -8.71 -27.96
C CYS A 586 -11.00 -9.21 -28.14
N ARG A 587 -11.74 -9.39 -27.03
CA ARG A 587 -13.14 -9.83 -27.08
C ARG A 587 -14.00 -8.85 -27.87
N GLN A 588 -13.85 -7.56 -27.62
CA GLN A 588 -14.61 -6.53 -28.33
C GLN A 588 -14.32 -6.53 -29.83
N LEU A 589 -13.05 -6.62 -30.23
CA LEU A 589 -12.65 -6.66 -31.64
C LEU A 589 -13.13 -7.95 -32.34
N LEU A 590 -12.98 -9.11 -31.70
CA LEU A 590 -13.47 -10.37 -32.25
C LEU A 590 -15.00 -10.34 -32.36
N PHE A 591 -15.69 -9.82 -31.36
CA PHE A 591 -17.15 -9.68 -31.37
C PHE A 591 -17.63 -8.77 -32.51
N GLU A 592 -16.92 -7.67 -32.77
CA GLU A 592 -17.27 -6.71 -33.81
C GLU A 592 -16.97 -7.22 -35.23
N TYR A 593 -15.78 -7.78 -35.45
CA TYR A 593 -15.32 -8.17 -36.79
C TYR A 593 -15.58 -9.64 -37.15
N ALA A 594 -15.93 -10.46 -36.17
CA ALA A 594 -16.17 -11.90 -36.33
C ALA A 594 -17.39 -12.34 -35.51
N PRO A 595 -18.60 -11.81 -35.80
CA PRO A 595 -19.81 -12.28 -35.13
C PRO A 595 -20.02 -13.78 -35.36
N GLY A 596 -20.38 -14.51 -34.31
CA GLY A 596 -20.53 -15.97 -34.32
C GLY A 596 -19.22 -16.76 -34.36
N LEU A 597 -18.07 -16.13 -34.14
CA LEU A 597 -16.78 -16.81 -34.09
C LEU A 597 -16.74 -17.83 -32.95
N GLU A 598 -16.37 -19.08 -33.26
CA GLU A 598 -16.08 -20.08 -32.24
C GLU A 598 -14.67 -19.88 -31.69
N VAL A 599 -14.56 -19.65 -30.38
CA VAL A 599 -13.32 -19.40 -29.66
C VAL A 599 -12.97 -20.60 -28.79
N TRP A 600 -11.87 -21.26 -29.08
CA TRP A 600 -11.32 -22.31 -28.23
C TRP A 600 -10.08 -21.80 -27.48
N ILE A 601 -10.18 -21.77 -26.16
CA ILE A 601 -9.06 -21.44 -25.28
C ILE A 601 -8.44 -22.75 -24.82
N ASP A 602 -7.15 -22.94 -25.08
CA ASP A 602 -6.40 -24.13 -24.69
C ASP A 602 -6.56 -24.38 -23.18
N GLY A 603 -6.90 -25.62 -22.80
CA GLY A 603 -7.26 -25.98 -21.42
C GLY A 603 -8.76 -25.86 -21.09
N GLN A 604 -9.61 -25.34 -21.97
CA GLN A 604 -11.08 -25.41 -21.85
C GLN A 604 -11.65 -26.67 -22.53
N PRO A 605 -12.74 -27.25 -21.99
CA PRO A 605 -13.29 -28.52 -22.45
C PRO A 605 -13.95 -28.46 -23.84
N ALA A 606 -14.36 -27.27 -24.29
CA ALA A 606 -15.05 -27.06 -25.56
C ALA A 606 -14.87 -25.61 -26.06
N PRO A 607 -15.00 -25.35 -27.37
CA PRO A 607 -15.08 -24.01 -27.91
C PRO A 607 -16.36 -23.30 -27.46
N GLN A 608 -16.32 -21.98 -27.38
CA GLN A 608 -17.46 -21.12 -27.02
C GLN A 608 -17.65 -20.02 -28.06
N PRO A 609 -18.90 -19.60 -28.36
CA PRO A 609 -19.12 -18.48 -29.25
C PRO A 609 -18.60 -17.17 -28.62
N ILE A 610 -18.10 -16.25 -29.44
CA ILE A 610 -17.57 -14.97 -28.98
C ILE A 610 -18.60 -14.16 -28.16
N GLU A 611 -19.89 -14.31 -28.46
CA GLU A 611 -21.01 -13.72 -27.72
C GLU A 611 -21.11 -14.24 -26.28
N ALA A 612 -20.72 -15.50 -26.01
CA ALA A 612 -20.68 -16.00 -24.64
C ALA A 612 -19.53 -15.39 -23.83
N LEU A 613 -18.43 -15.06 -24.50
CA LEU A 613 -17.28 -14.41 -23.88
C LEU A 613 -17.49 -12.89 -23.69
N LEU A 614 -18.41 -12.28 -24.46
CA LEU A 614 -18.78 -10.87 -24.37
C LEU A 614 -20.29 -10.65 -24.66
N PRO A 615 -21.18 -10.96 -23.71
CA PRO A 615 -22.65 -10.98 -23.92
C PRO A 615 -23.28 -9.61 -24.19
N LEU A 616 -22.58 -8.51 -23.89
CA LEU A 616 -23.04 -7.13 -24.10
C LEU A 616 -21.97 -6.31 -24.84
N GLY A 617 -21.33 -6.93 -25.84
CA GLY A 617 -20.30 -6.25 -26.64
C GLY A 617 -20.84 -4.98 -27.27
N PHE A 618 -20.03 -3.92 -27.24
CA PHE A 618 -20.42 -2.64 -27.82
C PHE A 618 -20.65 -2.81 -29.32
N ARG A 619 -21.78 -2.30 -29.81
CA ARG A 619 -22.07 -2.16 -31.24
C ARG A 619 -22.34 -0.69 -31.48
N LEU A 620 -21.62 -0.09 -32.42
CA LEU A 620 -22.09 1.17 -32.99
C LEU A 620 -23.29 0.81 -33.87
N GLU A 621 -24.47 1.35 -33.53
CA GLU A 621 -25.62 1.30 -34.44
C GLU A 621 -25.17 1.88 -35.78
N ARG A 622 -25.24 1.07 -36.83
CA ARG A 622 -24.91 1.48 -38.21
C ARG A 622 -26.15 1.90 -38.96
#